data_AF-A0A6B3IE38-F1
#
_entry.id   AF-A0A6B3IE38-F1
#
_cell.length_a   1.000
_cell.length_b   1.000
_cell.length_c   1.000
_cell.angle_alpha   90.00
_cell.angle_beta   90.00
_cell.angle_gamma   90.00
#
_symmetry.space_group_name_H-M   'P 1'
#
loop_
_entity.id
_entity.type
_entity.pdbx_description
1 polymer ?
#
loop_
_entity_poly.entity_id
_entity_poly.type
_entity_poly.pdbx_seq_one_letter_code
_entity_poly.pdbx_strand_id
1 'polypeptide(L)'
;ERYAKLHGHDAAVRLQKAMNETVGEVVRAAAEEKIEADIHQGGVLEVAHTPAQLARLRDFHSVEIAFGETDRVLRGARETAERVHVTGAVGSTWTPHGARLHPAKLVKG
;
A
#
# COMPACT_ATOMS: atom_id res chain seq x y z
N GLU A 1 2.31 14.37 5.14
CA GLU A 1 2.64 15.80 5.33
C GLU A 1 2.97 16.24 6.76
N ARG A 2 2.12 16.00 7.77
CA ARG A 2 2.31 16.56 9.13
C ARG A 2 3.64 16.14 9.78
N TYR A 3 4.04 14.88 9.63
CA TYR A 3 5.29 14.36 10.21
C TYR A 3 6.53 14.98 9.57
N ALA A 4 6.57 15.09 8.23
CA ALA A 4 7.66 15.75 7.53
C ALA A 4 7.78 17.23 7.86
N LYS A 5 6.65 17.94 8.00
CA LYS A 5 6.61 19.34 8.43
C LYS A 5 7.15 19.55 9.85
N LEU A 6 7.06 18.53 10.72
CA LEU A 6 7.49 18.60 12.13
C LEU A 6 8.89 18.02 12.37
N HIS A 7 9.32 17.04 11.58
CA HIS A 7 10.51 16.22 11.86
C HIS A 7 11.48 16.10 10.67
N GLY A 8 11.19 16.74 9.55
CA GLY A 8 12.02 16.72 8.34
C GLY A 8 11.74 15.54 7.41
N HIS A 9 12.26 15.65 6.19
CA HIS A 9 12.07 14.68 5.11
C HIS A 9 12.64 13.29 5.46
N ASP A 10 13.90 13.23 5.90
CA ASP A 10 14.54 11.95 6.26
C ASP A 10 13.79 11.19 7.36
N ALA A 11 13.19 11.90 8.32
CA ALA A 11 12.41 11.27 9.38
C ALA A 11 11.11 10.65 8.83
N ALA A 12 10.47 11.31 7.85
CA ALA A 12 9.29 10.78 7.18
C ALA A 12 9.63 9.54 6.33
N VAL A 13 10.76 9.55 5.61
CA VAL A 13 11.27 8.39 4.86
C VAL A 13 11.50 7.20 5.80
N ARG A 14 12.17 7.42 6.94
CA ARG A 14 12.40 6.36 7.93
C ARG A 14 11.11 5.81 8.50
N LEU A 15 10.13 6.67 8.78
CA LEU A 15 8.81 6.23 9.26
C LEU A 15 8.10 5.37 8.21
N GLN A 16 8.06 5.81 6.95
CA GLN A 16 7.44 5.05 5.86
C GLN A 16 8.08 3.66 5.72
N LYS A 17 9.41 3.59 5.74
CA LYS A 17 10.14 2.31 5.69
C LYS A 17 9.79 1.41 6.87
N ALA A 18 9.77 1.94 8.09
CA ALA A 18 9.40 1.18 9.28
C ALA A 18 7.95 0.67 9.23
N MET A 19 7.02 1.46 8.67
CA MET A 19 5.63 1.02 8.45
C MET A 19 5.56 -0.15 7.47
N ASN A 20 6.28 -0.09 6.35
CA ASN A 20 6.37 -1.19 5.39
C ASN A 20 7.00 -2.45 6.01
N GLU A 21 8.09 -2.29 6.77
CA GLU A 21 8.77 -3.38 7.48
C GLU A 21 7.87 -4.07 8.52
N THR A 22 6.96 -3.33 9.15
CA THR A 22 6.02 -3.89 10.13
C THR A 22 5.11 -4.95 9.50
N VAL A 23 4.70 -4.77 8.23
CA VAL A 23 3.93 -5.80 7.52
C VAL A 23 4.78 -7.06 7.33
N GLY A 24 6.03 -6.90 6.91
CA GLY A 24 6.97 -8.02 6.77
C GLY A 24 7.23 -8.75 8.09
N GLU A 25 7.27 -8.02 9.21
CA GLU A 25 7.41 -8.61 10.53
C GLU A 25 6.20 -9.48 10.91
N VAL A 26 4.98 -9.03 10.68
CA VAL A 26 3.78 -9.85 10.96
C VAL A 26 3.81 -11.15 10.17
N VAL A 27 4.21 -11.09 8.89
CA VAL A 27 4.32 -12.30 8.05
C VAL A 27 5.40 -13.24 8.58
N ARG A 28 6.57 -12.71 8.95
CA ARG A 28 7.67 -13.50 9.52
C ARG A 28 7.27 -14.18 10.83
N ALA A 29 6.73 -13.41 11.77
CA ALA A 29 6.31 -13.92 13.07
C ALA A 29 5.26 -15.03 12.94
N ALA A 30 4.25 -14.85 12.07
CA ALA A 30 3.25 -15.88 11.84
C ALA A 30 3.85 -17.17 11.25
N ALA A 31 4.84 -17.06 10.37
CA ALA A 31 5.52 -18.22 9.79
C ALA A 31 6.40 -18.97 10.82
N GLU A 32 7.15 -18.23 11.65
CA GLU A 32 7.99 -18.78 12.71
C GLU A 32 7.16 -19.54 13.76
N GLU A 33 5.99 -18.99 14.12
CA GLU A 33 5.04 -19.58 15.07
C GLU A 33 4.09 -20.61 14.43
N LYS A 34 4.21 -20.85 13.11
CA LYS A 34 3.36 -21.78 12.34
C LYS A 34 1.85 -21.48 12.42
N ILE A 35 1.52 -20.19 12.40
CA ILE A 35 0.14 -19.69 12.44
C ILE A 35 -0.42 -19.63 11.02
N GLU A 36 -1.44 -20.45 10.75
CA GLU A 36 -2.08 -20.56 9.43
C GLU A 36 -3.18 -19.49 9.27
N ALA A 37 -2.79 -18.22 9.11
CA ALA A 37 -3.70 -17.08 9.05
C ALA A 37 -4.12 -16.63 7.63
N ASP A 38 -4.08 -17.51 6.62
CA ASP A 38 -4.42 -17.20 5.22
C ASP A 38 -3.71 -15.95 4.66
N ILE A 39 -2.46 -15.72 5.09
CA ILE A 39 -1.67 -14.54 4.74
C ILE A 39 -1.36 -14.53 3.24
N HIS A 40 -1.58 -13.39 2.59
CA HIS A 40 -1.25 -13.18 1.19
C HIS A 40 -0.74 -11.75 0.94
N GLN A 41 0.54 -11.64 0.56
CA GLN A 41 1.20 -10.37 0.22
C GLN A 41 0.90 -9.97 -1.24
N GLY A 42 -0.31 -9.46 -1.49
CA GLY A 42 -0.78 -9.06 -2.82
C GLY A 42 -0.57 -7.57 -3.16
N GLY A 43 -0.09 -6.78 -2.20
CA GLY A 43 -0.05 -5.33 -2.28
C GLY A 43 -1.40 -4.66 -2.04
N VAL A 44 -1.45 -3.34 -2.23
CA VAL A 44 -2.66 -2.51 -2.14
C VAL A 44 -2.90 -1.85 -3.49
N LEU A 45 -4.11 -1.99 -4.04
CA LEU A 45 -4.57 -1.29 -5.25
C LEU A 45 -5.67 -0.31 -4.87
N GLU A 46 -5.44 0.98 -5.08
CA GLU A 46 -6.44 2.04 -4.83
C GLU A 46 -6.99 2.53 -6.17
N VAL A 47 -8.29 2.34 -6.41
CA VAL A 47 -8.94 2.61 -7.70
C VAL A 47 -9.73 3.92 -7.65
N ALA A 48 -9.57 4.78 -8.65
CA ALA A 48 -10.43 5.93 -8.88
C ALA A 48 -11.50 5.61 -9.93
N HIS A 49 -12.75 5.97 -9.63
CA HIS A 49 -13.91 5.89 -10.54
C HIS A 49 -14.29 7.25 -11.14
N THR A 50 -13.69 8.34 -10.66
CA THR A 50 -13.99 9.70 -11.12
C THR A 50 -12.70 10.50 -11.35
N PRO A 51 -12.72 11.52 -12.24
CA PRO A 51 -11.57 12.40 -12.43
C PRO A 51 -11.11 13.08 -11.13
N ALA A 52 -12.04 13.46 -10.25
CA ALA A 52 -11.71 14.08 -8.97
C ALA A 52 -11.00 13.12 -8.00
N GLN A 53 -11.37 11.84 -7.97
CA GLN A 53 -10.64 10.82 -7.21
C GLN A 53 -9.25 10.58 -7.80
N LEU A 54 -9.14 10.55 -9.13
CA LEU A 54 -7.86 10.37 -9.81
C LEU A 54 -6.90 11.52 -9.52
N ALA A 55 -7.38 12.77 -9.50
CA ALA A 55 -6.57 13.91 -9.11
C ALA A 55 -6.02 13.75 -7.69
N ARG A 56 -6.87 13.40 -6.71
CA ARG A 56 -6.42 13.16 -5.32
C ARG A 56 -5.44 12.00 -5.21
N LEU A 57 -5.63 10.92 -5.98
CA LEU A 57 -4.70 9.78 -6.02
C LEU A 57 -3.34 10.19 -6.62
N ARG A 58 -3.32 11.04 -7.65
CA ARG A 58 -2.09 11.58 -8.24
C ARG A 58 -1.35 12.46 -7.26
N ASP A 59 -2.06 13.33 -6.55
CA ASP A 59 -1.46 14.19 -5.52
C ASP A 59 -0.91 13.37 -4.35
N PHE A 60 -1.65 12.36 -3.90
CA PHE A 60 -1.16 11.44 -2.87
C PHE A 60 0.07 10.67 -3.34
N HIS A 61 0.05 10.14 -4.57
CA HIS A 61 1.18 9.42 -5.15
C HIS A 61 2.44 10.29 -5.28
N SER A 62 2.31 11.54 -5.72
CA SER A 62 3.45 12.45 -5.84
C SER A 62 4.06 12.78 -4.47
N VAL A 63 3.22 12.94 -3.45
CA VAL A 63 3.63 13.12 -2.06
C VAL A 63 4.40 11.90 -1.56
N GLU A 64 3.86 10.69 -1.75
CA GLU A 64 4.52 9.45 -1.30
C GLU A 64 5.89 9.26 -1.96
N ILE A 65 6.01 9.46 -3.28
CA ILE A 65 7.30 9.42 -3.99
C ILE A 65 8.25 10.48 -3.45
N ALA A 66 7.77 11.70 -3.27
CA ALA A 66 8.58 12.79 -2.72
C ALA A 66 9.11 12.46 -1.31
N PHE A 67 8.43 11.60 -0.56
CA PHE A 67 8.85 11.11 0.77
C PHE A 67 9.50 9.73 0.75
N GLY A 68 10.03 9.29 -0.40
CA GLY A 68 10.94 8.14 -0.51
C GLY A 68 10.27 6.80 -0.80
N GLU A 69 8.97 6.76 -1.12
CA GLU A 69 8.34 5.55 -1.65
C GLU A 69 8.82 5.28 -3.08
N THR A 70 9.42 4.12 -3.31
CA THR A 70 10.01 3.75 -4.61
C THR A 70 9.19 2.72 -5.37
N ASP A 71 8.34 1.97 -4.68
CA ASP A 71 7.70 0.77 -5.26
C ASP A 71 6.22 1.01 -5.59
N ARG A 72 5.69 2.18 -5.22
CA ARG A 72 4.36 2.61 -5.61
C ARG A 72 4.35 3.07 -7.07
N VAL A 73 3.35 2.62 -7.82
CA VAL A 73 3.13 3.03 -9.22
C VAL A 73 1.74 3.64 -9.40
N LEU A 74 1.66 4.65 -10.27
CA LEU A 74 0.40 5.17 -10.79
C LEU A 74 0.07 4.49 -12.12
N ARG A 75 -1.20 4.14 -12.31
CA ARG A 75 -1.71 3.42 -13.48
C ARG A 75 -2.88 4.17 -14.11
N GLY A 76 -2.91 4.24 -15.43
CA GLY A 76 -4.09 4.67 -16.18
C GLY A 76 -5.17 3.59 -16.24
N ALA A 77 -6.36 3.94 -16.74
CA ALA A 77 -7.52 3.02 -16.79
C ALA A 77 -7.22 1.66 -17.44
N ARG A 78 -6.46 1.63 -18.54
CA ARG A 78 -6.05 0.38 -19.22
C ARG A 78 -5.20 -0.51 -18.33
N GLU A 79 -4.14 0.05 -17.73
CA GLU A 79 -3.21 -0.68 -16.86
C GLU A 79 -3.87 -1.14 -15.54
N THR A 80 -4.88 -0.39 -15.08
CA THR A 80 -5.76 -0.82 -13.98
C THR A 80 -6.56 -2.05 -14.39
N ALA A 81 -7.21 -2.01 -15.56
CA ALA A 81 -8.05 -3.10 -16.06
C ALA A 81 -7.27 -4.39 -16.37
N GLU A 82 -6.00 -4.27 -16.77
CA GLU A 82 -5.09 -5.42 -16.94
C GLU A 82 -4.80 -6.15 -15.62
N ARG A 83 -4.85 -5.45 -14.48
CA ARG A 83 -4.67 -6.06 -13.16
C ARG A 83 -5.99 -6.55 -12.57
N VAL A 84 -7.00 -5.69 -12.51
CA VAL A 84 -8.35 -5.99 -12.03
C VAL A 84 -9.33 -5.16 -12.84
N HIS A 85 -10.27 -5.84 -13.53
CA HIS A 85 -11.31 -5.16 -14.28
C HIS A 85 -12.36 -4.57 -13.34
N VAL A 86 -12.33 -3.25 -13.17
CA VAL A 86 -13.31 -2.50 -12.37
C VAL A 86 -14.09 -1.56 -13.28
N THR A 87 -15.41 -1.74 -13.34
CA THR A 87 -16.29 -0.93 -14.18
C THR A 87 -16.19 0.55 -13.81
N GLY A 88 -15.93 1.39 -14.82
CA GLY A 88 -15.82 2.85 -14.64
C GLY A 88 -14.52 3.31 -13.99
N ALA A 89 -13.52 2.44 -13.81
CA ALA A 89 -12.20 2.87 -13.33
C ALA A 89 -11.53 3.82 -14.34
N VAL A 90 -11.06 4.96 -13.83
CA VAL A 90 -10.32 5.96 -14.61
C VAL A 90 -8.81 5.92 -14.35
N GLY A 91 -8.38 5.16 -13.33
CA GLY A 91 -6.99 4.90 -12.99
C GLY A 91 -6.84 4.34 -11.58
N SER A 92 -5.61 4.05 -11.17
CA SER A 92 -5.32 3.52 -9.83
C SER A 92 -3.89 3.81 -9.39
N THR A 93 -3.61 3.71 -8.10
CA THR A 93 -2.24 3.53 -7.59
C THR A 93 -2.08 2.10 -7.07
N TRP A 94 -0.87 1.55 -7.14
CA TRP A 94 -0.56 0.25 -6.56
C TRP A 94 0.77 0.28 -5.80
N THR A 95 0.85 -0.42 -4.67
CA THR A 95 2.09 -0.63 -3.91
C THR A 95 2.20 -2.11 -3.50
N PRO A 96 3.40 -2.72 -3.47
CA PRO A 96 3.59 -4.10 -3.03
C PRO A 96 3.49 -4.30 -1.51
N HIS A 97 3.59 -3.24 -0.71
CA HIS A 97 3.80 -3.33 0.75
C HIS A 97 2.58 -3.80 1.56
N GLY A 98 1.46 -4.09 0.90
CA GLY A 98 0.23 -4.58 1.54
C GLY A 98 0.12 -6.10 1.60
N ALA A 99 -0.49 -6.59 2.66
CA ALA A 99 -0.90 -7.99 2.79
C ALA A 99 -2.35 -8.08 3.28
N ARG A 100 -3.08 -9.10 2.83
CA ARG A 100 -4.32 -9.54 3.47
C ARG A 100 -4.04 -10.75 4.36
N LEU A 101 -4.82 -10.91 5.41
CA LEU A 101 -4.78 -12.06 6.31
C LEU A 101 -6.15 -12.27 6.96
N HIS A 102 -6.36 -13.41 7.60
CA HIS A 102 -7.56 -13.72 8.36
C HIS A 102 -7.36 -13.34 9.84
N PRO A 103 -8.00 -12.27 10.35
CA PRO A 103 -7.71 -11.75 11.69
C PRO A 103 -8.00 -12.76 12.80
N ALA A 104 -9.13 -13.48 12.72
CA ALA A 104 -9.49 -14.45 13.77
C ALA A 104 -8.62 -15.71 13.79
N LYS A 105 -7.99 -16.10 12.66
CA LYS A 105 -7.03 -17.22 12.63
C LYS A 105 -5.70 -16.75 13.22
N LEU A 106 -5.24 -15.57 12.83
CA LEU A 106 -4.02 -14.96 13.38
C LEU A 106 -4.03 -14.89 14.92
N VAL A 107 -5.15 -14.47 15.51
CA VAL A 107 -5.28 -14.36 16.98
C VAL A 107 -5.42 -15.73 17.67
N LYS A 108 -5.93 -16.75 16.97
CA LYS A 108 -6.14 -18.09 17.54
C LYS A 108 -4.91 -19.00 17.44
N GLY A 109 -4.04 -18.77 16.45
CA GLY A 109 -2.95 -19.68 16.09
C GLY A 109 -3.43 -20.74 15.11
#